data_AF-A0A9W7CUF1-F1
#
_entry.id   AF-A0A9W7CUF1-F1
#
_cell.length_a   1.000
_cell.length_b   1.000
_cell.length_c   1.000
_cell.angle_alpha   90.00
_cell.angle_beta   90.00
_cell.angle_gamma   90.00
#
_symmetry.space_group_name_H-M   'P 1'
#
loop_
_entity.id
_entity.type
_entity.pdbx_description
1 polymer ?
#
loop_
_entity_poly.entity_id
_entity_poly.type
_entity_poly.pdbx_seq_one_letter_code
_entity_poly.pdbx_strand_id
1 'polypeptide(L)'
;MLGSLTNANQIAARSSFCNWSHSRYSKMPIPSHLRLALLTEEIDIQRVAALEASSYPADEAASESGIRFRQKNAGAFFWAAYLPSGDKASETLVGFVNGTLTAKAELDDESMSQHDPLGSLLCIHSVVVDAAFRRRGLAAQMLKRYVRIICDSQPQVTRIALIAKAYLLKFYVDCGFSVTRLSPVVHGQDPWFELELDCTAARLPPMIKGNPAAVVLLSPTAYHKTGAAEWMQRVAMENNLSETAFVAPRERTAKSPEDIFEYDLRWFAPGAEVKLCGHATLSTAFALQDAGLVTANQTLHFHTLSGVLVCRFEVQSDTHNLLVLMDFPEQPAEPVKPDFASAEVALALGVNPDTIIDVRQATTDLLVRLTPEAFTNMKPDFVQLAKYDVRGFAVTADMPSGSASNVDIQSRFFGPRVGVNEDPVTGSAHCALGPYWSSLLKKTTIKAKQFTPVRGGFITIDLVAAGPGRVILKGEGVIILRGKLTSSP
;
A
#
# COMPACT_ATOMS: atom_id res chain seq x y z
N MET A 1 -43.07 24.11 -13.91
CA MET A 1 -41.94 24.88 -14.47
C MET A 1 -40.93 25.09 -13.36
N LEU A 2 -39.67 24.76 -13.65
CA LEU A 2 -38.46 24.91 -12.82
C LEU A 2 -38.34 23.97 -11.61
N GLY A 3 -37.75 22.80 -11.86
CA GLY A 3 -37.16 21.91 -10.87
C GLY A 3 -36.00 21.14 -11.50
N SER A 4 -34.91 21.00 -10.74
CA SER A 4 -33.65 20.28 -11.02
C SER A 4 -32.58 21.04 -11.82
N LEU A 5 -31.49 21.41 -11.13
CA LEU A 5 -30.11 21.53 -11.64
C LEU A 5 -29.16 21.96 -10.49
N THR A 6 -29.00 21.14 -9.43
CA THR A 6 -27.96 21.38 -8.41
C THR A 6 -27.52 20.08 -7.72
N ASN A 7 -27.04 19.08 -8.48
CA ASN A 7 -26.45 17.87 -7.86
C ASN A 7 -25.29 17.23 -8.65
N ALA A 8 -24.62 17.98 -9.54
CA ALA A 8 -23.49 17.45 -10.33
C ALA A 8 -22.09 17.86 -9.78
N ASN A 9 -22.00 18.84 -8.87
CA ASN A 9 -20.72 19.42 -8.45
C ASN A 9 -20.11 18.85 -7.16
N GLN A 10 -20.69 17.82 -6.54
CA GLN A 10 -20.17 17.23 -5.29
C GLN A 10 -19.29 15.98 -5.47
N ILE A 11 -19.01 15.54 -6.70
CA ILE A 11 -18.20 14.34 -6.96
C ILE A 11 -16.72 14.68 -7.30
N ALA A 12 -16.40 15.94 -7.57
CA ALA A 12 -15.12 16.36 -8.18
C ALA A 12 -13.96 16.68 -7.20
N ALA A 13 -14.07 16.37 -5.90
CA ALA A 13 -12.99 16.61 -4.94
C ALA A 13 -12.68 15.37 -4.10
N ARG A 14 -12.18 14.31 -4.76
CA ARG A 14 -11.52 13.19 -4.09
C ARG A 14 -10.18 12.98 -4.77
N SER A 15 -9.13 13.61 -4.24
CA SER A 15 -7.75 13.24 -4.54
C SER A 15 -7.50 11.86 -3.93
N SER A 16 -7.90 10.81 -4.64
CA SER A 16 -7.60 9.43 -4.29
C SER A 16 -6.14 9.17 -4.62
N PHE A 17 -5.27 9.25 -3.60
CA PHE A 17 -3.97 8.58 -3.64
C PHE A 17 -4.24 7.10 -3.89
N CYS A 18 -3.99 6.69 -5.14
CA CYS A 18 -4.20 5.34 -5.60
C CYS A 18 -3.28 4.42 -4.81
N ASN A 19 -3.85 3.71 -3.84
CA ASN A 19 -3.16 2.70 -3.08
C ASN A 19 -2.73 1.60 -4.05
N TRP A 20 -1.45 1.54 -4.38
CA TRP A 20 -0.81 0.28 -4.75
C TRP A 20 -0.93 -0.64 -3.52
N SER A 21 -2.01 -1.41 -3.48
CA SER A 21 -2.13 -2.57 -2.62
C SER A 21 -1.37 -3.71 -3.30
N HIS A 22 -0.24 -4.09 -2.72
CA HIS A 22 0.29 -5.43 -2.93
C HIS A 22 -0.68 -6.40 -2.25
N SER A 23 -1.70 -6.84 -2.98
CA SER A 23 -2.52 -7.96 -2.56
C SER A 23 -3.13 -8.63 -3.79
N ARG A 24 -2.61 -9.83 -4.07
CA ARG A 24 -3.32 -11.06 -4.47
C ARG A 24 -2.44 -11.90 -5.40
N TYR A 25 -1.48 -12.61 -4.83
CA TYR A 25 -1.06 -13.89 -5.37
C TYR A 25 -1.98 -14.97 -4.77
N SER A 26 -3.22 -15.01 -5.24
CA SER A 26 -4.04 -16.21 -5.21
C SER A 26 -3.94 -16.81 -6.61
N LYS A 27 -3.21 -17.91 -6.75
CA LYS A 27 -3.13 -18.67 -8.00
C LYS A 27 -3.51 -20.12 -7.74
N MET A 28 -4.71 -20.51 -8.15
CA MET A 28 -4.81 -21.68 -9.03
C MET A 28 -4.06 -21.34 -10.35
N PRO A 29 -3.41 -22.28 -11.03
CA PRO A 29 -2.38 -21.96 -12.02
C PRO A 29 -2.98 -21.28 -13.25
N ILE A 30 -2.93 -19.94 -13.28
CA ILE A 30 -3.09 -19.11 -14.47
C ILE A 30 -1.72 -19.08 -15.16
N PRO A 31 -1.63 -19.31 -16.50
CA PRO A 31 -0.34 -19.42 -17.18
C PRO A 31 0.52 -18.19 -16.92
N SER A 32 1.73 -18.39 -16.41
CA SER A 32 2.74 -17.38 -16.08
C SER A 32 3.25 -16.56 -17.29
N HIS A 33 2.61 -16.65 -18.45
CA HIS A 33 3.21 -16.31 -19.74
C HIS A 33 2.27 -15.52 -20.68
N LEU A 34 1.43 -14.61 -20.18
CA LEU A 34 0.82 -13.60 -21.06
C LEU A 34 1.95 -12.78 -21.69
N ARG A 35 2.13 -12.84 -23.01
CA ARG A 35 3.12 -12.02 -23.74
C ARG A 35 2.43 -10.81 -24.32
N LEU A 36 3.08 -9.64 -24.23
CA LEU A 36 2.66 -8.42 -24.91
C LEU A 36 3.68 -8.07 -25.98
N ALA A 37 3.22 -7.73 -27.17
CA ALA A 37 4.06 -7.29 -28.28
C ALA A 37 3.38 -6.23 -29.12
N LEU A 38 4.17 -5.42 -29.83
CA LEU A 38 3.66 -4.51 -30.85
C LEU A 38 2.96 -5.31 -31.95
N LEU A 39 1.83 -4.79 -32.45
CA LEU A 39 1.10 -5.42 -33.54
C LEU A 39 1.77 -5.13 -34.89
N THR A 40 2.52 -6.10 -35.42
CA THR A 40 3.28 -5.94 -36.68
C THR A 40 2.79 -6.83 -37.82
N GLU A 41 2.28 -8.02 -37.51
CA GLU A 41 1.92 -9.03 -38.52
C GLU A 41 0.53 -8.78 -39.13
N GLU A 42 0.43 -8.78 -40.45
CA GLU A 42 -0.82 -8.52 -41.18
C GLU A 42 -1.94 -9.51 -40.81
N ILE A 43 -1.59 -10.77 -40.54
CA ILE A 43 -2.57 -11.78 -40.11
C ILE A 43 -3.19 -11.43 -38.75
N ASP A 44 -2.41 -10.83 -37.84
CA ASP A 44 -2.91 -10.43 -36.54
C ASP A 44 -3.66 -9.09 -36.61
N ILE A 45 -3.33 -8.20 -37.54
CA ILE A 45 -4.10 -6.97 -37.80
C ILE A 45 -5.54 -7.33 -38.20
N GLN A 46 -5.70 -8.30 -39.10
CA GLN A 46 -7.03 -8.78 -39.51
C GLN A 46 -7.79 -9.41 -38.34
N ARG A 47 -7.11 -10.22 -37.50
CA ARG A 47 -7.72 -10.82 -36.30
C ARG A 47 -8.14 -9.76 -35.28
N VAL A 48 -7.31 -8.74 -35.06
CA VAL A 48 -7.61 -7.62 -34.16
C VAL A 48 -8.83 -6.84 -34.65
N ALA A 49 -8.95 -6.57 -35.96
CA ALA A 49 -10.12 -5.91 -36.53
C ALA A 49 -11.40 -6.74 -36.32
N ALA A 50 -11.33 -8.06 -36.49
CA ALA A 50 -12.45 -8.96 -36.20
C ALA A 50 -12.80 -8.98 -34.70
N LEU A 51 -11.81 -8.98 -33.82
CA LEU A 51 -12.00 -8.90 -32.38
C LEU A 51 -12.66 -7.59 -31.95
N GLU A 52 -12.24 -6.46 -32.51
CA GLU A 52 -12.87 -5.14 -32.30
C GLU A 52 -14.35 -5.18 -32.65
N ALA A 53 -14.68 -5.57 -33.90
CA ALA A 53 -16.04 -5.61 -34.41
C ALA A 53 -16.96 -6.56 -33.61
N SER A 54 -16.41 -7.63 -33.04
CA SER A 54 -17.16 -8.56 -32.19
C SER A 54 -17.31 -8.11 -30.73
N SER A 55 -16.53 -7.11 -30.30
CA SER A 55 -16.45 -6.69 -28.89
C SER A 55 -17.25 -5.43 -28.58
N TYR A 56 -17.58 -4.63 -29.59
CA TYR A 56 -18.34 -3.39 -29.45
C TYR A 56 -19.58 -3.39 -30.36
N PRO A 57 -20.65 -2.65 -30.00
CA PRO A 57 -21.73 -2.32 -30.93
C PRO A 57 -21.21 -1.70 -32.23
N ALA A 58 -21.92 -1.88 -33.35
CA ALA A 58 -21.45 -1.44 -34.67
C ALA A 58 -21.23 0.08 -34.80
N ASP A 59 -21.92 0.89 -33.99
CA ASP A 59 -21.78 2.34 -33.88
C ASP A 59 -20.66 2.79 -32.93
N GLU A 60 -20.10 1.87 -32.13
CA GLU A 60 -18.99 2.12 -31.20
C GLU A 60 -17.68 1.45 -31.65
N ALA A 61 -17.74 0.40 -32.47
CA ALA A 61 -16.58 -0.35 -32.94
C ALA A 61 -15.74 0.45 -33.95
N ALA A 62 -14.41 0.41 -33.82
CA ALA A 62 -13.54 0.96 -34.85
C ALA A 62 -13.66 0.18 -36.16
N SER A 63 -13.71 0.89 -37.28
CA SER A 63 -13.66 0.27 -38.61
C SER A 63 -12.29 -0.41 -38.85
N GLU A 64 -12.22 -1.37 -39.77
CA GLU A 64 -10.94 -1.98 -40.18
C GLU A 64 -9.93 -0.91 -40.66
N SER A 65 -10.40 0.10 -41.40
CA SER A 65 -9.57 1.22 -41.82
C SER A 65 -9.04 2.04 -40.64
N GLY A 66 -9.83 2.20 -39.58
CA GLY A 66 -9.41 2.83 -38.32
C GLY A 66 -8.35 2.01 -37.58
N ILE A 67 -8.52 0.70 -37.48
CA ILE A 67 -7.52 -0.21 -36.89
C ILE A 67 -6.21 -0.13 -37.67
N ARG A 68 -6.26 -0.19 -39.01
CA ARG A 68 -5.07 -0.06 -39.86
C ARG A 68 -4.42 1.32 -39.76
N PHE A 69 -5.20 2.38 -39.68
CA PHE A 69 -4.68 3.73 -39.47
C PHE A 69 -3.90 3.81 -38.15
N ARG A 70 -4.47 3.32 -37.05
CA ARG A 70 -3.81 3.36 -35.74
C ARG A 70 -2.57 2.48 -35.70
N GLN A 71 -2.61 1.28 -36.30
CA GLN A 71 -1.44 0.42 -36.38
C GLN A 71 -0.30 1.08 -37.18
N LYS A 72 -0.63 1.72 -38.32
CA LYS A 72 0.36 2.36 -39.18
C LYS A 72 0.96 3.62 -38.57
N ASN A 73 0.12 4.50 -38.00
CA ASN A 73 0.55 5.84 -37.57
C ASN A 73 0.89 5.91 -36.09
N ALA A 74 0.27 5.06 -35.25
CA ALA A 74 0.43 5.03 -33.80
C ALA A 74 0.89 3.64 -33.30
N GLY A 75 1.64 2.90 -34.13
CA GLY A 75 2.03 1.52 -33.87
C GLY A 75 2.75 1.31 -32.52
N ALA A 76 3.52 2.30 -32.04
CA ALA A 76 4.16 2.27 -30.72
C ALA A 76 3.17 2.12 -29.54
N PHE A 77 1.91 2.49 -29.76
CA PHE A 77 0.80 2.43 -28.81
C PHE A 77 -0.19 1.29 -29.14
N PHE A 78 0.13 0.42 -30.10
CA PHE A 78 -0.71 -0.70 -30.50
C PHE A 78 -0.08 -2.02 -30.08
N TRP A 79 -0.60 -2.61 -29.01
CA TRP A 79 -0.06 -3.82 -28.40
C TRP A 79 -1.07 -4.96 -28.41
N ALA A 80 -0.63 -6.12 -28.86
CA ALA A 80 -1.38 -7.37 -28.86
C ALA A 80 -0.92 -8.29 -27.72
N ALA A 81 -1.87 -9.03 -27.16
CA ALA A 81 -1.68 -9.97 -26.06
C ALA A 81 -1.79 -11.41 -26.54
N TYR A 82 -0.80 -12.22 -26.17
CA TYR A 82 -0.66 -13.60 -26.63
C TYR A 82 -0.53 -14.56 -25.45
N LEU A 83 -1.15 -15.74 -25.56
CA LEU A 83 -0.92 -16.86 -24.66
C LEU A 83 -0.16 -17.98 -25.39
N PRO A 84 0.72 -18.74 -24.70
CA PRO A 84 1.34 -19.90 -25.30
C PRO A 84 0.25 -20.91 -25.69
N SER A 85 0.30 -21.39 -26.93
CA SER A 85 -0.41 -22.61 -27.30
C SER A 85 0.36 -23.81 -26.74
N GLY A 86 -0.31 -24.95 -26.54
CA GLY A 86 0.30 -26.16 -25.97
C GLY A 86 1.53 -26.69 -26.73
N ASP A 87 1.79 -26.16 -27.93
CA ASP A 87 2.97 -26.41 -28.74
C ASP A 87 3.94 -25.22 -28.65
N LYS A 88 5.20 -25.45 -28.25
CA LYS A 88 6.20 -24.42 -27.85
C LYS A 88 6.51 -23.34 -28.91
N ALA A 89 6.00 -23.48 -30.13
CA ALA A 89 6.25 -22.59 -31.27
C ALA A 89 5.03 -21.76 -31.72
N SER A 90 3.82 -21.99 -31.19
CA SER A 90 2.63 -21.21 -31.58
C SER A 90 2.06 -20.44 -30.40
N GLU A 91 1.70 -19.19 -30.64
CA GLU A 91 1.03 -18.34 -29.67
C GLU A 91 -0.36 -17.97 -30.19
N THR A 92 -1.32 -17.85 -29.27
CA THR A 92 -2.69 -17.47 -29.57
C THR A 92 -2.91 -16.02 -29.19
N LEU A 93 -3.33 -15.18 -30.15
CA LEU A 93 -3.80 -13.82 -29.87
C LEU A 93 -5.08 -13.89 -29.02
N VAL A 94 -5.08 -13.23 -27.87
CA VAL A 94 -6.21 -13.26 -26.91
C VAL A 94 -6.78 -11.88 -26.59
N GLY A 95 -6.15 -10.81 -27.06
CA GLY A 95 -6.61 -9.44 -26.83
C GLY A 95 -5.64 -8.40 -27.36
N PHE A 96 -6.01 -7.13 -27.26
CA PHE A 96 -5.16 -6.00 -27.63
C PHE A 96 -5.55 -4.70 -26.91
N VAL A 97 -4.63 -3.75 -26.91
CA VAL A 97 -4.83 -2.36 -26.52
C VAL A 97 -4.27 -1.47 -27.62
N ASN A 98 -5.02 -0.43 -28.02
CA ASN A 98 -4.52 0.57 -28.96
C ASN A 98 -4.90 1.99 -28.53
N GLY A 99 -4.12 2.95 -28.99
CA GLY A 99 -4.35 4.36 -28.72
C GLY A 99 -3.68 5.28 -29.74
N THR A 100 -3.96 6.57 -29.65
CA THR A 100 -3.26 7.63 -30.38
C THR A 100 -2.78 8.71 -29.43
N LEU A 101 -1.81 9.51 -29.86
CA LEU A 101 -1.33 10.65 -29.11
C LEU A 101 -2.04 11.90 -29.61
N THR A 102 -2.24 12.85 -28.71
CA THR A 102 -2.71 14.20 -29.01
C THR A 102 -1.92 15.23 -28.22
N ALA A 103 -1.69 16.41 -28.82
CA ALA A 103 -1.20 17.58 -28.12
C ALA A 103 -2.30 18.34 -27.35
N LYS A 104 -3.58 17.99 -27.58
CA LYS A 104 -4.69 18.59 -26.84
C LYS A 104 -4.69 18.12 -25.38
N ALA A 105 -5.22 18.97 -24.50
CA ALA A 105 -5.30 18.68 -23.07
C ALA A 105 -6.52 17.81 -22.69
N GLU A 106 -7.53 17.75 -23.56
CA GLU A 106 -8.83 17.14 -23.34
C GLU A 106 -9.19 16.12 -24.44
N LEU A 107 -10.04 15.16 -24.09
CA LEU A 107 -10.62 14.21 -25.02
C LEU A 107 -11.83 14.84 -25.74
N ASP A 108 -11.67 15.05 -27.04
CA ASP A 108 -12.74 15.37 -28.00
C ASP A 108 -12.66 14.47 -29.24
N ASP A 109 -13.69 14.50 -30.10
CA ASP A 109 -13.77 13.67 -31.31
C ASP A 109 -12.53 13.83 -32.22
N GLU A 110 -12.00 15.05 -32.32
CA GLU A 110 -10.82 15.36 -33.13
C GLU A 110 -9.56 14.72 -32.52
N SER A 111 -9.37 14.88 -31.21
CA SER A 111 -8.25 14.30 -30.45
C SER A 111 -8.22 12.77 -30.54
N MET A 112 -9.38 12.14 -30.73
CA MET A 112 -9.51 10.70 -30.84
C MET A 112 -9.42 10.16 -32.27
N SER A 113 -9.48 11.05 -33.27
CA SER A 113 -9.45 10.69 -34.69
C SER A 113 -8.06 10.77 -35.33
N GLN A 114 -7.13 11.53 -34.73
CA GLN A 114 -5.79 11.77 -35.27
C GLN A 114 -4.69 11.22 -34.36
N HIS A 115 -3.47 11.15 -34.91
CA HIS A 115 -2.26 10.83 -34.16
C HIS A 115 -1.26 11.98 -34.32
N ASP A 116 -0.89 12.59 -33.20
CA ASP A 116 0.18 13.58 -33.10
C ASP A 116 1.41 12.94 -32.41
N PRO A 117 2.49 12.62 -33.13
CA PRO A 117 3.69 12.02 -32.55
C PRO A 117 4.36 12.85 -31.45
N LEU A 118 4.09 14.15 -31.39
CA LEU A 118 4.62 15.07 -30.37
C LEU A 118 3.66 15.27 -29.19
N GLY A 119 2.48 14.65 -29.23
CA GLY A 119 1.48 14.72 -28.18
C GLY A 119 1.94 14.09 -26.86
N SER A 120 1.48 14.64 -25.75
CA SER A 120 1.79 14.14 -24.39
C SER A 120 0.62 13.39 -23.75
N LEU A 121 -0.57 13.44 -24.35
CA LEU A 121 -1.75 12.71 -23.92
C LEU A 121 -1.96 11.49 -24.82
N LEU A 122 -1.96 10.29 -24.22
CA LEU A 122 -2.30 9.04 -24.89
C LEU A 122 -3.79 8.71 -24.71
N CYS A 123 -4.55 8.75 -25.79
CA CYS A 123 -5.96 8.38 -25.84
C CYS A 123 -6.06 6.89 -26.16
N ILE A 124 -6.44 6.05 -25.19
CA ILE A 124 -6.75 4.64 -25.46
C ILE A 124 -8.13 4.55 -26.11
N HIS A 125 -8.19 3.89 -27.26
CA HIS A 125 -9.42 3.71 -28.03
C HIS A 125 -10.09 2.37 -27.75
N SER A 126 -9.31 1.31 -27.62
CA SER A 126 -9.85 -0.03 -27.41
C SER A 126 -9.02 -0.83 -26.41
N VAL A 127 -9.72 -1.56 -25.53
CA VAL A 127 -9.14 -2.54 -24.60
C VAL A 127 -9.98 -3.81 -24.75
N VAL A 128 -9.50 -4.74 -25.57
CA VAL A 128 -10.30 -5.89 -26.00
C VAL A 128 -9.65 -7.19 -25.54
N VAL A 129 -10.47 -8.08 -24.99
CA VAL A 129 -10.12 -9.49 -24.76
C VAL A 129 -11.14 -10.34 -25.48
N ASP A 130 -10.66 -11.33 -26.22
CA ASP A 130 -11.47 -12.32 -26.91
C ASP A 130 -12.47 -12.98 -25.94
N ALA A 131 -13.72 -13.11 -26.37
CA ALA A 131 -14.82 -13.64 -25.57
C ALA A 131 -14.51 -14.98 -24.90
N ALA A 132 -13.78 -15.87 -25.57
CA ALA A 132 -13.38 -17.19 -25.04
C ALA A 132 -12.46 -17.10 -23.81
N PHE A 133 -11.77 -15.97 -23.65
CA PHE A 133 -10.75 -15.73 -22.62
C PHE A 133 -11.17 -14.69 -21.55
N ARG A 134 -12.37 -14.12 -21.67
CA ARG A 134 -12.92 -13.16 -20.68
C ARG A 134 -13.15 -13.82 -19.31
N ARG A 135 -13.24 -12.99 -18.26
CA ARG A 135 -13.43 -13.39 -16.85
C ARG A 135 -12.30 -14.25 -16.26
N ARG A 136 -11.12 -14.27 -16.90
CA ARG A 136 -9.90 -14.94 -16.40
C ARG A 136 -8.83 -13.98 -15.88
N GLY A 137 -9.19 -12.71 -15.66
CA GLY A 137 -8.27 -11.65 -15.21
C GLY A 137 -7.29 -11.13 -16.27
N LEU A 138 -7.39 -11.59 -17.53
CA LEU A 138 -6.45 -11.21 -18.60
C LEU A 138 -6.52 -9.73 -18.97
N ALA A 139 -7.72 -9.12 -19.02
CA ALA A 139 -7.86 -7.70 -19.34
C ALA A 139 -7.08 -6.81 -18.36
N ALA A 140 -7.17 -7.11 -17.06
CA ALA A 140 -6.44 -6.36 -16.03
C ALA A 140 -4.92 -6.58 -16.14
N GLN A 141 -4.48 -7.83 -16.40
CA GLN A 141 -3.05 -8.12 -16.61
C GLN A 141 -2.50 -7.41 -17.84
N MET A 142 -3.25 -7.44 -18.95
CA MET A 142 -2.92 -6.80 -20.21
C MET A 142 -2.79 -5.29 -20.03
N LEU A 143 -3.84 -4.63 -19.51
CA LEU A 143 -3.86 -3.17 -19.35
C LEU A 143 -2.79 -2.67 -18.38
N LYS A 144 -2.61 -3.34 -17.23
CA LYS A 144 -1.56 -2.96 -16.26
C LYS A 144 -0.16 -3.06 -16.85
N ARG A 145 0.11 -4.11 -17.64
CA ARG A 145 1.41 -4.25 -18.31
C ARG A 145 1.58 -3.26 -19.45
N TYR A 146 0.53 -3.00 -20.23
CA TYR A 146 0.53 -1.97 -21.27
C TYR A 146 0.88 -0.59 -20.67
N VAL A 147 0.16 -0.16 -19.62
CA VAL A 147 0.45 1.10 -18.92
C VAL A 147 1.90 1.17 -18.46
N ARG A 148 2.43 0.08 -17.87
CA ARG A 148 3.82 0.03 -17.43
C ARG A 148 4.80 0.20 -18.59
N ILE A 149 4.58 -0.53 -19.69
CA ILE A 149 5.38 -0.40 -20.92
C ILE A 149 5.35 1.04 -21.43
N ILE A 150 4.18 1.70 -21.48
CA ILE A 150 4.07 3.10 -21.91
C ILE A 150 4.84 4.02 -20.96
N CYS A 151 4.66 3.88 -19.65
CA CYS A 151 5.36 4.70 -18.66
C CYS A 151 6.89 4.56 -18.77
N ASP A 152 7.38 3.34 -18.98
CA ASP A 152 8.81 3.02 -19.03
C ASP A 152 9.45 3.40 -20.38
N SER A 153 8.73 3.22 -21.50
CA SER A 153 9.31 3.39 -22.85
C SER A 153 8.94 4.68 -23.56
N GLN A 154 7.91 5.42 -23.10
CA GLN A 154 7.40 6.63 -23.74
C GLN A 154 7.43 7.81 -22.75
N PRO A 155 8.60 8.41 -22.47
CA PRO A 155 8.74 9.48 -21.47
C PRO A 155 7.90 10.73 -21.78
N GLN A 156 7.60 10.98 -23.06
CA GLN A 156 6.77 12.10 -23.51
C GLN A 156 5.30 11.99 -23.09
N VAL A 157 4.81 10.77 -22.83
CA VAL A 157 3.42 10.56 -22.40
C VAL A 157 3.28 10.96 -20.94
N THR A 158 2.63 12.08 -20.64
CA THR A 158 2.42 12.54 -19.26
C THR A 158 1.11 12.02 -18.68
N ARG A 159 0.12 11.74 -19.53
CA ARG A 159 -1.22 11.25 -19.15
C ARG A 159 -1.70 10.19 -20.13
N ILE A 160 -2.44 9.21 -19.64
CA ILE A 160 -3.24 8.27 -20.44
C ILE A 160 -4.70 8.54 -20.12
N ALA A 161 -5.54 8.71 -21.13
CA ALA A 161 -6.97 8.90 -20.97
C ALA A 161 -7.77 7.90 -21.80
N LEU A 162 -8.97 7.58 -21.33
CA LEU A 162 -9.96 6.77 -22.02
C LEU A 162 -11.36 7.14 -21.58
N ILE A 163 -12.35 6.73 -22.37
CA ILE A 163 -13.75 6.80 -21.99
C ILE A 163 -14.28 5.39 -21.66
N ALA A 164 -15.14 5.28 -20.65
CA ALA A 164 -15.79 4.01 -20.31
C ALA A 164 -17.23 4.18 -19.85
N LYS A 165 -18.05 3.15 -20.09
CA LYS A 165 -19.40 3.03 -19.52
C LYS A 165 -19.33 2.84 -18.00
N ALA A 166 -20.38 3.25 -17.29
CA ALA A 166 -20.46 3.22 -15.83
C ALA A 166 -20.09 1.87 -15.19
N TYR A 167 -20.51 0.75 -15.80
CA TYR A 167 -20.24 -0.60 -15.26
C TYR A 167 -18.77 -1.04 -15.37
N LEU A 168 -17.94 -0.33 -16.15
CA LEU A 168 -16.50 -0.60 -16.31
C LEU A 168 -15.61 0.30 -15.44
N LEU A 169 -16.16 1.33 -14.78
CA LEU A 169 -15.34 2.28 -14.00
C LEU A 169 -14.53 1.57 -12.93
N LYS A 170 -15.14 0.63 -12.20
CA LYS A 170 -14.43 -0.16 -11.19
C LYS A 170 -13.23 -0.91 -11.77
N PHE A 171 -13.37 -1.49 -12.97
CA PHE A 171 -12.29 -2.24 -13.62
C PHE A 171 -11.09 -1.34 -13.93
N TYR A 172 -11.33 -0.15 -14.49
CA TYR A 172 -10.27 0.80 -14.83
C TYR A 172 -9.63 1.44 -13.58
N VAL A 173 -10.43 1.74 -12.56
CA VAL A 173 -9.92 2.19 -11.25
C VAL A 173 -9.01 1.14 -10.61
N ASP A 174 -9.40 -0.13 -10.67
CA ASP A 174 -8.55 -1.25 -10.20
C ASP A 174 -7.27 -1.42 -11.05
N CYS A 175 -7.20 -0.79 -12.24
CA CYS A 175 -6.04 -0.70 -13.13
C CYS A 175 -5.21 0.58 -12.97
N GLY A 176 -5.58 1.49 -12.06
CA GLY A 176 -4.82 2.70 -11.73
C GLY A 176 -5.35 3.99 -12.34
N PHE A 177 -6.49 3.96 -13.02
CA PHE A 177 -7.14 5.15 -13.55
C PHE A 177 -8.00 5.84 -12.48
N SER A 178 -8.24 7.14 -12.63
CA SER A 178 -9.17 7.93 -11.82
C SER A 178 -10.28 8.48 -12.70
N VAL A 179 -11.53 8.42 -12.24
CA VAL A 179 -12.67 9.03 -12.95
C VAL A 179 -12.57 10.55 -12.82
N THR A 180 -12.57 11.27 -13.94
CA THR A 180 -12.42 12.73 -13.95
C THR A 180 -13.76 13.43 -14.08
N ARG A 181 -14.52 13.11 -15.14
CA ARG A 181 -15.81 13.75 -15.45
C ARG A 181 -16.71 12.85 -16.31
N LEU A 182 -17.94 13.31 -16.52
CA LEU A 182 -18.78 12.79 -17.61
C LEU A 182 -18.17 13.24 -18.95
N SER A 183 -18.04 12.32 -19.89
CA SER A 183 -17.45 12.57 -21.20
C SER A 183 -18.36 13.47 -22.04
N PRO A 184 -17.82 14.52 -22.69
CA PRO A 184 -18.54 15.28 -23.70
C PRO A 184 -18.68 14.47 -25.01
N VAL A 185 -17.80 13.49 -25.25
CA VAL A 185 -17.88 12.58 -26.39
C VAL A 185 -18.95 11.52 -26.12
N VAL A 186 -19.89 11.39 -27.07
CA VAL A 186 -21.00 10.45 -27.01
C VAL A 186 -20.89 9.46 -28.16
N HIS A 187 -20.70 8.19 -27.83
CA HIS A 187 -20.89 7.07 -28.74
C HIS A 187 -22.09 6.23 -28.28
N GLY A 188 -23.07 6.00 -29.15
CA GLY A 188 -24.30 5.31 -28.80
C GLY A 188 -25.24 6.11 -27.88
N GLN A 189 -26.11 5.39 -27.16
CA GLN A 189 -27.21 5.99 -26.36
C GLN A 189 -26.85 6.28 -24.90
N ASP A 190 -25.86 5.56 -24.34
CA ASP A 190 -25.52 5.65 -22.92
C ASP A 190 -24.38 6.66 -22.64
N PRO A 191 -24.43 7.36 -21.49
CA PRO A 191 -23.37 8.27 -21.06
C PRO A 191 -22.04 7.54 -20.83
N TRP A 192 -20.95 8.21 -21.20
CA TRP A 192 -19.58 7.76 -20.96
C TRP A 192 -18.91 8.62 -19.90
N PHE A 193 -17.94 8.05 -19.19
CA PHE A 193 -17.10 8.78 -18.23
C PHE A 193 -15.68 8.83 -18.76
N GLU A 194 -15.01 9.95 -18.60
CA GLU A 194 -13.58 10.07 -18.81
C GLU A 194 -12.83 9.53 -17.60
N LEU A 195 -11.76 8.80 -17.87
CA LEU A 195 -10.82 8.29 -16.89
C LEU A 195 -9.40 8.61 -17.30
N GLU A 196 -8.57 8.91 -16.31
CA GLU A 196 -7.19 9.30 -16.54
C GLU A 196 -6.20 8.58 -15.63
N LEU A 197 -5.00 8.38 -16.14
CA LEU A 197 -3.84 7.90 -15.40
C LEU A 197 -2.70 8.88 -15.61
N ASP A 198 -2.13 9.35 -14.49
CA ASP A 198 -0.94 10.20 -14.48
C ASP A 198 0.31 9.32 -14.64
N CYS A 199 0.94 9.37 -15.83
CA CYS A 199 2.16 8.62 -16.10
C CYS A 199 3.36 9.17 -15.34
N THR A 200 3.36 10.47 -15.02
CA THR A 200 4.44 11.10 -14.24
C THR A 200 4.45 10.51 -12.84
N ALA A 201 3.27 10.44 -12.20
CA ALA A 201 3.12 9.78 -10.91
C ALA A 201 3.40 8.27 -10.99
N ALA A 202 2.98 7.59 -12.06
CA ALA A 202 3.19 6.15 -12.23
C ALA A 202 4.66 5.74 -12.48
N ARG A 203 5.49 6.65 -13.00
CA ARG A 203 6.95 6.44 -13.15
C ARG A 203 7.72 6.53 -11.85
N LEU A 204 7.15 7.17 -10.82
CA LEU A 204 7.80 7.23 -9.53
C LEU A 204 7.89 5.81 -8.96
N PRO A 205 9.04 5.41 -8.38
CA PRO A 205 9.18 4.10 -7.79
C PRO A 205 8.09 3.92 -6.71
N PRO A 206 7.40 2.76 -6.69
CA PRO A 206 6.34 2.54 -5.72
C PRO A 206 6.92 2.65 -4.33
N MET A 207 6.35 3.55 -3.52
CA MET A 207 6.77 3.70 -2.14
C MET A 207 6.46 2.44 -1.34
N ILE A 208 7.51 1.88 -0.75
CA ILE A 208 7.38 0.75 0.16
C ILE A 208 6.78 1.27 1.48
N LYS A 209 5.63 0.71 1.84
CA LYS A 209 4.90 1.03 3.06
C LYS A 209 5.60 0.44 4.30
N GLY A 210 5.18 0.87 5.49
CA GLY A 210 5.74 0.43 6.76
C GLY A 210 6.72 1.44 7.38
N ASN A 211 7.30 1.06 8.52
CA ASN A 211 8.28 1.86 9.25
C ASN A 211 9.69 1.27 9.01
N PRO A 212 10.62 2.00 8.38
CA PRO A 212 11.93 1.45 8.04
C PRO A 212 12.81 1.32 9.29
N ALA A 213 13.43 0.15 9.46
CA ALA A 213 14.49 -0.08 10.43
C ALA A 213 15.69 -0.74 9.75
N ALA A 214 16.90 -0.26 10.06
CA ALA A 214 18.13 -0.96 9.69
C ALA A 214 18.37 -2.09 10.69
N VAL A 215 18.82 -3.25 10.21
CA VAL A 215 19.17 -4.40 11.06
C VAL A 215 20.62 -4.78 10.77
N VAL A 216 21.47 -4.73 11.79
CA VAL A 216 22.88 -5.07 11.72
C VAL A 216 23.11 -6.37 12.48
N LEU A 217 23.48 -7.41 11.73
CA LEU A 217 23.83 -8.72 12.27
C LEU A 217 25.29 -8.69 12.74
N LEU A 218 25.53 -9.00 14.01
CA LEU A 218 26.86 -9.03 14.62
C LEU A 218 27.19 -10.44 15.13
N SER A 219 28.48 -10.74 15.22
CA SER A 219 28.94 -11.90 15.99
C SER A 219 28.77 -11.64 17.50
N PRO A 220 28.65 -12.69 18.34
CA PRO A 220 28.61 -12.53 19.79
C PRO A 220 29.81 -11.71 20.30
N THR A 221 31.00 -12.01 19.79
CA THR A 221 32.24 -11.30 20.16
C THR A 221 32.20 -9.82 19.82
N ALA A 222 31.73 -9.44 18.62
CA ALA A 222 31.66 -8.03 18.22
C ALA A 222 30.61 -7.27 19.03
N TYR A 223 29.47 -7.91 19.32
CA TYR A 223 28.37 -7.29 20.06
C TYR A 223 28.75 -6.95 21.51
N HIS A 224 29.48 -7.84 22.18
CA HIS A 224 29.89 -7.67 23.59
C HIS A 224 31.27 -7.00 23.77
N LYS A 225 31.91 -6.55 22.69
CA LYS A 225 33.21 -5.90 22.76
C LYS A 225 33.11 -4.55 23.48
N THR A 226 34.12 -4.21 24.28
CA THR A 226 34.27 -2.86 24.84
C THR A 226 34.31 -1.83 23.70
N GLY A 227 33.48 -0.79 23.78
CA GLY A 227 33.35 0.22 22.71
C GLY A 227 32.24 -0.07 21.69
N ALA A 228 31.55 -1.22 21.77
CA ALA A 228 30.52 -1.58 20.82
C ALA A 228 29.31 -0.63 20.84
N ALA A 229 28.94 -0.11 22.01
CA ALA A 229 27.81 0.82 22.14
C ALA A 229 28.06 2.13 21.39
N GLU A 230 29.27 2.68 21.50
CA GLU A 230 29.69 3.90 20.82
C GLU A 230 29.74 3.70 19.30
N TRP A 231 30.19 2.52 18.85
CA TRP A 231 30.15 2.16 17.44
C TRP A 231 28.71 2.02 16.94
N MET A 232 27.84 1.31 17.68
CA MET A 232 26.42 1.13 17.35
C MET A 232 25.69 2.48 17.23
N GLN A 233 25.95 3.41 18.16
CA GLN A 233 25.37 4.77 18.12
C GLN A 233 25.82 5.54 16.87
N ARG A 234 27.10 5.45 16.48
CA ARG A 234 27.61 6.11 15.26
C ARG A 234 26.99 5.53 14.00
N VAL A 235 26.84 4.21 13.93
CA VAL A 235 26.16 3.55 12.79
C VAL A 235 24.69 3.95 12.73
N ALA A 236 24.00 4.04 13.87
CA ALA A 236 22.60 4.48 13.89
C ALA A 236 22.45 5.94 13.43
N MET A 237 23.38 6.81 13.82
CA MET A 237 23.45 8.19 13.34
C MET A 237 23.70 8.27 11.83
N GLU A 238 24.60 7.45 11.28
CA GLU A 238 24.88 7.39 9.83
C GLU A 238 23.66 6.88 9.03
N ASN A 239 22.97 5.85 9.53
CA ASN A 239 21.77 5.32 8.88
C ASN A 239 20.61 6.33 8.87
N ASN A 240 20.54 7.20 9.89
CA ASN A 240 19.53 8.25 10.05
C ASN A 240 18.08 7.77 9.81
N LEU A 241 17.76 6.57 10.29
CA LEU A 241 16.41 6.02 10.35
C LEU A 241 15.83 6.24 11.76
N SER A 242 14.54 5.94 11.94
CA SER A 242 13.90 5.95 13.27
C SER A 242 14.73 5.14 14.26
N GLU A 243 15.07 3.90 13.89
CA GLU A 243 15.95 3.05 14.67
C GLU A 243 16.85 2.17 13.79
N THR A 244 18.06 1.92 14.28
CA THR A 244 18.92 0.81 13.85
C THR A 244 18.96 -0.25 14.95
N ALA A 245 18.58 -1.47 14.60
CA ALA A 245 18.68 -2.66 15.44
C ALA A 245 20.03 -3.35 15.26
N PHE A 246 20.65 -3.76 16.37
CA PHE A 246 21.87 -4.57 16.38
C PHE A 246 21.56 -5.88 17.09
N VAL A 247 21.86 -6.99 16.44
CA VAL A 247 21.50 -8.31 16.94
C VAL A 247 22.68 -9.28 16.87
N ALA A 248 22.83 -10.09 17.90
CA ALA A 248 23.81 -11.17 17.94
C ALA A 248 23.21 -12.42 18.58
N PRO A 249 23.52 -13.63 18.08
CA PRO A 249 23.07 -14.85 18.72
C PRO A 249 23.75 -14.98 20.10
N ARG A 250 23.02 -15.46 21.11
CA ARG A 250 23.63 -15.90 22.36
C ARG A 250 24.25 -17.28 22.17
N GLU A 251 25.32 -17.57 22.89
CA GLU A 251 25.95 -18.89 22.84
C GLU A 251 25.06 -19.96 23.48
N ARG A 252 24.11 -20.48 22.69
CA ARG A 252 23.50 -21.79 22.85
C ARG A 252 22.92 -22.19 21.50
N THR A 253 23.50 -23.20 20.87
CA THR A 253 22.95 -23.78 19.64
C THR A 253 21.65 -24.50 19.98
N ALA A 254 20.53 -24.02 19.43
CA ALA A 254 19.33 -24.83 19.27
C ALA A 254 19.73 -26.21 18.72
N LYS A 255 19.41 -27.25 19.47
CA LYS A 255 19.63 -28.67 19.20
C LYS A 255 18.44 -29.34 18.49
N SER A 256 17.26 -28.70 18.48
CA SER A 256 16.02 -29.20 17.88
C SER A 256 15.23 -28.09 17.14
N PRO A 257 14.36 -28.42 16.16
CA PRO A 257 13.49 -27.45 15.49
C PRO A 257 12.52 -26.71 16.42
N GLU A 258 12.11 -27.33 17.53
CA GLU A 258 11.30 -26.70 18.59
C GLU A 258 12.09 -25.82 19.57
N ASP A 259 13.41 -25.73 19.43
CA ASP A 259 14.21 -24.93 20.35
C ASP A 259 13.98 -23.44 20.15
N ILE A 260 14.03 -22.75 21.29
CA ILE A 260 13.98 -21.31 21.36
C ILE A 260 15.35 -20.76 20.98
N PHE A 261 15.39 -19.85 20.01
CA PHE A 261 16.60 -19.18 19.58
C PHE A 261 16.77 -17.89 20.37
N GLU A 262 17.87 -17.82 21.09
CA GLU A 262 18.18 -16.73 22.02
C GLU A 262 19.14 -15.74 21.35
N TYR A 263 18.74 -14.47 21.29
CA TYR A 263 19.52 -13.38 20.70
C TYR A 263 19.63 -12.22 21.69
N ASP A 264 20.76 -11.52 21.69
CA ASP A 264 20.87 -10.19 22.25
C ASP A 264 20.43 -9.16 21.20
N LEU A 265 19.65 -8.16 21.63
CA LEU A 265 19.13 -7.12 20.75
C LEU A 265 19.17 -5.74 21.42
N ARG A 266 19.71 -4.76 20.70
CA ARG A 266 19.71 -3.34 21.05
C ARG A 266 19.19 -2.49 19.92
N TRP A 267 18.59 -1.36 20.25
CA TRP A 267 18.11 -0.38 19.27
C TRP A 267 18.65 1.00 19.58
N PHE A 268 19.07 1.68 18.53
CA PHE A 268 19.58 3.02 18.62
C PHE A 268 18.81 3.91 17.65
N ALA A 269 18.20 4.95 18.19
CA ALA A 269 17.84 6.13 17.41
C ALA A 269 19.12 6.94 17.12
N PRO A 270 19.10 7.91 16.18
CA PRO A 270 20.28 8.72 15.87
C PRO A 270 20.88 9.44 17.09
N GLY A 271 20.05 9.76 18.09
CA GLY A 271 20.48 10.47 19.30
C GLY A 271 20.83 9.60 20.51
N ALA A 272 20.27 8.39 20.66
CA ALA A 272 20.47 7.56 21.85
C ALA A 272 20.02 6.11 21.66
N GLU A 273 20.50 5.22 22.53
CA GLU A 273 19.91 3.89 22.73
C GLU A 273 18.50 4.00 23.32
N VAL A 274 17.55 3.24 22.76
CA VAL A 274 16.17 3.17 23.26
C VAL A 274 15.92 1.84 23.96
N LYS A 275 15.10 1.86 25.02
CA LYS A 275 14.86 0.67 25.85
C LYS A 275 13.96 -0.37 25.19
N LEU A 276 13.06 0.06 24.30
CA LEU A 276 12.07 -0.79 23.64
C LEU A 276 11.72 -0.22 22.26
N CYS A 277 11.81 -1.02 21.20
CA CYS A 277 11.31 -0.65 19.88
C CYS A 277 10.62 -1.83 19.18
N GLY A 278 9.29 -1.73 19.00
CA GLY A 278 8.50 -2.81 18.41
C GLY A 278 8.83 -3.08 16.94
N HIS A 279 8.77 -2.07 16.07
CA HIS A 279 8.94 -2.29 14.63
C HIS A 279 10.35 -2.77 14.27
N ALA A 280 11.40 -2.25 14.93
CA ALA A 280 12.76 -2.71 14.68
C ALA A 280 13.01 -4.13 15.21
N THR A 281 12.31 -4.56 16.27
CA THR A 281 12.30 -5.97 16.70
C THR A 281 11.63 -6.85 15.64
N LEU A 282 10.48 -6.42 15.11
CA LEU A 282 9.78 -7.11 14.03
C LEU A 282 10.67 -7.25 12.80
N SER A 283 11.30 -6.16 12.37
CA SER A 283 12.25 -6.14 11.27
C SER A 283 13.44 -7.06 11.52
N THR A 284 13.93 -7.15 12.76
CA THR A 284 15.04 -8.05 13.12
C THR A 284 14.65 -9.51 12.99
N ALA A 285 13.49 -9.92 13.52
CA ALA A 285 12.97 -11.28 13.34
C ALA A 285 12.78 -11.64 11.87
N PHE A 286 12.20 -10.71 11.08
CA PHE A 286 12.03 -10.89 9.65
C PHE A 286 13.37 -11.02 8.92
N ALA A 287 14.34 -10.16 9.23
CA ALA A 287 15.67 -10.18 8.61
C ALA A 287 16.46 -11.46 8.93
N LEU A 288 16.34 -12.00 10.15
CA LEU A 288 16.94 -13.28 10.52
C LEU A 288 16.33 -14.45 9.73
N GLN A 289 15.01 -14.45 9.53
CA GLN A 289 14.33 -15.48 8.75
C GLN A 289 14.70 -15.37 7.26
N ASP A 290 14.69 -14.16 6.72
CA ASP A 290 15.05 -13.86 5.33
C ASP A 290 16.51 -14.21 5.03
N ALA A 291 17.42 -14.02 6.00
CA ALA A 291 18.81 -14.43 5.92
C ALA A 291 19.02 -15.96 6.06
N GLY A 292 17.95 -16.73 6.31
CA GLY A 292 18.02 -18.19 6.51
C GLY A 292 18.68 -18.60 7.83
N LEU A 293 18.82 -17.67 8.78
CA LEU A 293 19.39 -17.96 10.11
C LEU A 293 18.38 -18.62 11.04
N VAL A 294 17.09 -18.43 10.76
CA VAL A 294 15.96 -19.06 11.45
C VAL A 294 14.86 -19.45 10.47
N THR A 295 13.98 -20.38 10.87
CA THR A 295 12.84 -20.86 10.09
C THR A 295 11.53 -20.34 10.67
N ALA A 296 10.45 -20.37 9.87
CA ALA A 296 9.13 -19.89 10.29
C ALA A 296 8.51 -20.71 11.44
N ASN A 297 9.03 -21.89 11.77
CA ASN A 297 8.52 -22.72 12.87
C ASN A 297 9.20 -22.41 14.21
N GLN A 298 10.23 -21.58 14.21
CA GLN A 298 11.03 -21.31 15.40
C GLN A 298 10.49 -20.12 16.19
N THR A 299 10.72 -20.14 17.50
CA THR A 299 10.45 -19.02 18.41
C THR A 299 11.76 -18.29 18.70
N LEU A 300 11.72 -16.96 18.64
CA LEU A 300 12.85 -16.09 18.94
C LEU A 300 12.64 -15.39 20.27
N HIS A 301 13.67 -15.41 21.10
CA HIS A 301 13.77 -14.61 22.32
C HIS A 301 14.86 -13.56 22.13
N PHE A 302 14.46 -12.29 22.18
CA PHE A 302 15.38 -11.17 22.15
C PHE A 302 15.57 -10.61 23.55
N HIS A 303 16.80 -10.68 24.05
CA HIS A 303 17.20 -10.10 25.34
C HIS A 303 17.58 -8.64 25.16
N THR A 304 16.85 -7.78 25.85
CA THR A 304 16.88 -6.33 25.64
C THR A 304 16.88 -5.60 26.98
N LEU A 305 17.06 -4.27 26.98
CA LEU A 305 16.97 -3.45 28.21
C LEU A 305 15.56 -3.46 28.84
N SER A 306 14.53 -3.81 28.09
CA SER A 306 13.14 -3.94 28.56
C SER A 306 12.75 -5.39 28.90
N GLY A 307 13.71 -6.31 28.98
CA GLY A 307 13.48 -7.73 29.23
C GLY A 307 13.46 -8.56 27.94
N VAL A 308 12.88 -9.75 28.01
CA VAL A 308 12.81 -10.67 26.88
C VAL A 308 11.59 -10.37 26.02
N LEU A 309 11.81 -10.08 24.74
CA LEU A 309 10.75 -9.97 23.74
C LEU A 309 10.65 -11.26 22.94
N VAL A 310 9.43 -11.76 22.75
CA VAL A 310 9.17 -13.01 22.05
C VAL A 310 8.62 -12.73 20.66
N CYS A 311 9.27 -13.27 19.64
CA CYS A 311 8.79 -13.27 18.27
C CYS A 311 8.52 -14.69 17.77
N ARG A 312 7.42 -14.85 17.03
CA ARG A 312 7.06 -16.08 16.30
C ARG A 312 6.71 -15.72 14.86
N PHE A 313 6.46 -16.72 14.04
CA PHE A 313 6.02 -16.51 12.67
C PHE A 313 4.71 -17.23 12.37
N GLU A 314 3.97 -16.70 11.40
CA GLU A 314 2.76 -17.30 10.84
C GLU A 314 2.81 -17.12 9.33
N VAL A 315 2.62 -18.20 8.57
CA VAL A 315 2.50 -18.13 7.12
C VAL A 315 1.02 -18.11 6.78
N GLN A 316 0.56 -17.01 6.18
CA GLN A 316 -0.83 -16.91 5.73
C GLN A 316 -1.12 -17.91 4.62
N SER A 317 -2.15 -18.73 4.76
CA SER A 317 -2.46 -19.83 3.83
C SER A 317 -2.90 -19.36 2.43
N ASP A 318 -3.48 -18.17 2.33
CA ASP A 318 -4.00 -17.60 1.08
C ASP A 318 -2.94 -16.83 0.29
N THR A 319 -2.11 -16.03 0.97
CA THR A 319 -1.09 -15.17 0.36
C THR A 319 0.30 -15.78 0.35
N HIS A 320 0.56 -16.78 1.22
CA HIS A 320 1.88 -17.28 1.56
C HIS A 320 2.81 -16.19 2.13
N ASN A 321 2.25 -15.07 2.60
CA ASN A 321 3.01 -14.03 3.27
C ASN A 321 3.45 -14.51 4.66
N LEU A 322 4.68 -14.15 5.03
CA LEU A 322 5.21 -14.36 6.37
C LEU A 322 4.83 -13.18 7.27
N LEU A 323 4.05 -13.47 8.31
CA LEU A 323 3.82 -12.55 9.42
C LEU A 323 4.80 -12.83 10.54
N VAL A 324 5.36 -11.77 11.12
CA VAL A 324 6.05 -11.82 12.40
C VAL A 324 5.04 -11.45 13.48
N LEU A 325 4.96 -12.28 14.51
CA LEU A 325 4.07 -12.13 15.66
C LEU A 325 4.90 -11.69 16.85
N MET A 326 4.49 -10.62 17.51
CA MET A 326 5.13 -10.09 18.71
C MET A 326 4.16 -10.09 19.88
N ASP A 327 4.60 -10.60 21.02
CA ASP A 327 3.77 -10.72 22.21
C ASP A 327 4.01 -9.55 23.19
N PHE A 328 2.98 -8.75 23.44
CA PHE A 328 3.02 -7.59 24.34
C PHE A 328 1.90 -7.63 25.41
N PRO A 329 2.11 -7.01 26.58
CA PRO A 329 1.02 -6.76 27.51
C PRO A 329 -0.01 -5.81 26.89
N GLU A 330 -1.28 -6.02 27.21
CA GLU A 330 -2.32 -5.03 26.93
C GLU A 330 -2.02 -3.71 27.64
N GLN A 331 -2.42 -2.60 27.02
CA GLN A 331 -2.39 -1.27 27.64
C GLN A 331 -3.80 -0.67 27.65
N PRO A 332 -4.68 -1.12 28.56
CA PRO A 332 -6.04 -0.60 28.64
C PRO A 332 -6.06 0.92 28.76
N ALA A 333 -6.99 1.55 28.05
CA ALA A 333 -7.15 2.99 28.06
C ALA A 333 -8.31 3.39 28.99
N GLU A 334 -8.04 4.27 29.94
CA GLU A 334 -8.99 4.70 30.96
C GLU A 334 -9.72 5.99 30.56
N PRO A 335 -10.92 6.27 31.09
CA PRO A 335 -11.55 7.57 30.93
C PRO A 335 -10.58 8.70 31.33
N VAL A 336 -10.53 9.77 30.53
CA VAL A 336 -9.89 11.02 30.97
C VAL A 336 -10.63 11.62 32.15
N LYS A 337 -9.99 12.56 32.85
CA LYS A 337 -10.62 13.27 33.97
C LYS A 337 -11.85 14.06 33.48
N PRO A 338 -12.89 14.25 34.32
CA PRO A 338 -14.09 14.99 33.92
C PRO A 338 -13.85 16.44 33.44
N ASP A 339 -12.78 17.08 33.92
CA ASP A 339 -12.36 18.43 33.57
C ASP A 339 -11.39 18.49 32.37
N PHE A 340 -11.11 17.35 31.74
CA PHE A 340 -10.21 17.29 30.59
C PHE A 340 -10.76 18.09 29.41
N ALA A 341 -9.99 19.05 28.92
CA ALA A 341 -10.38 19.96 27.87
C ALA A 341 -10.31 19.31 26.47
N SER A 342 -11.24 18.40 26.15
CA SER A 342 -11.32 17.73 24.85
C SER A 342 -11.43 18.71 23.67
N ALA A 343 -12.03 19.90 23.88
CA ALA A 343 -12.09 20.95 22.88
C ALA A 343 -10.71 21.50 22.49
N GLU A 344 -9.75 21.57 23.43
CA GLU A 344 -8.38 22.00 23.12
C GLU A 344 -7.65 20.94 22.29
N VAL A 345 -7.89 19.65 22.57
CA VAL A 345 -7.36 18.56 21.74
C VAL A 345 -7.94 18.62 20.33
N ALA A 346 -9.23 18.91 20.17
CA ALA A 346 -9.85 19.08 18.87
C ALA A 346 -9.18 20.21 18.07
N LEU A 347 -8.95 21.37 18.71
CA LEU A 347 -8.25 22.49 18.11
C LEU A 347 -6.81 22.11 17.70
N ALA A 348 -6.07 21.41 18.57
CA ALA A 348 -4.71 20.94 18.28
C ALA A 348 -4.67 19.90 17.15
N LEU A 349 -5.73 19.12 16.94
CA LEU A 349 -5.86 18.19 15.82
C LEU A 349 -6.40 18.87 14.54
N GLY A 350 -6.83 20.14 14.62
CA GLY A 350 -7.43 20.88 13.51
C GLY A 350 -8.80 20.33 13.10
N VAL A 351 -9.61 19.89 14.08
CA VAL A 351 -10.97 19.35 13.87
C VAL A 351 -12.00 20.07 14.75
N ASN A 352 -13.28 19.96 14.41
CA ASN A 352 -14.36 20.51 15.23
C ASN A 352 -14.53 19.68 16.52
N PRO A 353 -14.72 20.29 17.70
CA PRO A 353 -14.91 19.57 18.96
C PRO A 353 -15.99 18.48 18.92
N ASP A 354 -17.12 18.75 18.25
CA ASP A 354 -18.25 17.80 18.12
C ASP A 354 -17.92 16.54 17.30
N THR A 355 -16.75 16.50 16.64
CA THR A 355 -16.29 15.32 15.89
C THR A 355 -15.45 14.35 16.72
N ILE A 356 -15.09 14.73 17.95
CA ILE A 356 -14.49 13.81 18.92
C ILE A 356 -15.59 12.94 19.52
N ILE A 357 -15.47 11.63 19.30
CA ILE A 357 -16.39 10.61 19.82
C ILE A 357 -15.98 10.20 21.24
N ASP A 358 -14.67 10.05 21.48
CA ASP A 358 -14.15 9.60 22.78
C ASP A 358 -12.69 10.03 22.96
N VAL A 359 -12.28 10.25 24.21
CA VAL A 359 -10.89 10.50 24.59
C VAL A 359 -10.55 9.64 25.80
N ARG A 360 -9.46 8.88 25.70
CA ARG A 360 -8.99 7.98 26.76
C ARG A 360 -7.52 8.21 27.06
N GLN A 361 -7.16 8.06 28.33
CA GLN A 361 -5.78 8.05 28.79
C GLN A 361 -5.23 6.62 28.70
N ALA A 362 -4.25 6.41 27.82
CA ALA A 362 -3.43 5.20 27.84
C ALA A 362 -2.18 5.43 28.72
N THR A 363 -1.30 4.43 28.87
CA THR A 363 -0.15 4.50 29.78
C THR A 363 0.72 5.73 29.59
N THR A 364 1.06 6.07 28.35
CA THR A 364 1.87 7.26 28.03
C THR A 364 1.26 8.15 26.95
N ASP A 365 0.13 7.74 26.37
CA ASP A 365 -0.49 8.41 25.22
C ASP A 365 -1.93 8.82 25.52
N LEU A 366 -2.47 9.73 24.72
CA LEU A 366 -3.92 9.95 24.61
C LEU A 366 -4.47 9.20 23.39
N LEU A 367 -5.49 8.39 23.61
CA LEU A 367 -6.29 7.81 22.53
C LEU A 367 -7.45 8.76 22.23
N VAL A 368 -7.57 9.16 20.96
CA VAL A 368 -8.62 10.09 20.51
C VAL A 368 -9.41 9.44 19.39
N ARG A 369 -10.68 9.11 19.65
CA ARG A 369 -11.58 8.57 18.61
C ARG A 369 -12.31 9.71 17.92
N LEU A 370 -12.18 9.80 16.61
CA LEU A 370 -12.86 10.79 15.75
C LEU A 370 -13.94 10.13 14.89
N THR A 371 -14.82 10.95 14.32
CA THR A 371 -15.62 10.52 13.17
C THR A 371 -14.72 10.20 11.97
N PRO A 372 -15.09 9.25 11.07
CA PRO A 372 -14.27 8.90 9.91
C PRO A 372 -13.96 10.09 8.97
N GLU A 373 -14.90 11.02 8.85
CA GLU A 373 -14.74 12.25 8.05
C GLU A 373 -13.71 13.19 8.69
N ALA A 374 -13.82 13.47 9.99
CA ALA A 374 -12.87 14.30 10.71
C ALA A 374 -11.47 13.67 10.74
N PHE A 375 -11.37 12.35 10.89
CA PHE A 375 -10.10 11.63 10.80
C PHE A 375 -9.40 11.86 9.45
N THR A 376 -10.15 11.82 8.35
CA THR A 376 -9.60 12.01 7.00
C THR A 376 -9.12 13.45 6.79
N ASN A 377 -9.84 14.42 7.35
CA ASN A 377 -9.64 15.85 7.10
C ASN A 377 -8.78 16.56 8.16
N MET A 378 -8.35 15.86 9.21
CA MET A 378 -7.59 16.47 10.32
C MET A 378 -6.30 17.14 9.84
N LYS A 379 -5.95 18.26 10.46
CA LYS A 379 -4.73 19.02 10.21
C LYS A 379 -4.03 19.31 11.54
N PRO A 380 -3.22 18.35 12.03
CA PRO A 380 -2.58 18.47 13.34
C PRO A 380 -1.66 19.69 13.41
N ASP A 381 -1.84 20.51 14.44
CA ASP A 381 -0.89 21.53 14.86
C ASP A 381 0.10 20.91 15.85
N PHE A 382 1.27 20.52 15.33
CA PHE A 382 2.30 19.86 16.14
C PHE A 382 2.86 20.75 17.25
N VAL A 383 2.81 22.07 17.11
CA VAL A 383 3.26 23.02 18.14
C VAL A 383 2.28 23.01 19.31
N GLN A 384 0.98 22.95 19.03
CA GLN A 384 -0.05 22.81 20.07
C GLN A 384 0.03 21.44 20.74
N LEU A 385 0.12 20.36 19.96
CA LEU A 385 0.20 19.00 20.48
C LEU A 385 1.43 18.78 21.37
N ALA A 386 2.57 19.44 21.09
CA ALA A 386 3.78 19.35 21.90
C ALA A 386 3.63 19.90 23.33
N LYS A 387 2.58 20.70 23.61
CA LYS A 387 2.32 21.28 24.93
C LYS A 387 1.75 20.28 25.94
N TYR A 388 1.20 19.16 25.46
CA TYR A 388 0.62 18.14 26.32
C TYR A 388 1.71 17.29 26.97
N ASP A 389 1.54 16.95 28.25
CA ASP A 389 2.45 16.08 28.98
C ASP A 389 2.14 14.59 28.75
N VAL A 390 2.17 14.20 27.48
CA VAL A 390 2.01 12.82 27.02
C VAL A 390 3.08 12.51 25.97
N ARG A 391 3.41 11.24 25.79
CA ARG A 391 4.32 10.78 24.75
C ARG A 391 3.74 11.08 23.36
N GLY A 392 2.46 10.81 23.15
CA GLY A 392 1.79 11.13 21.90
C GLY A 392 0.28 10.91 21.90
N PHE A 393 -0.31 11.06 20.72
CA PHE A 393 -1.73 10.96 20.43
C PHE A 393 -1.98 9.81 19.46
N ALA A 394 -2.63 8.75 19.94
CA ALA A 394 -3.15 7.65 19.14
C ALA A 394 -4.56 8.02 18.63
N VAL A 395 -4.63 8.71 17.49
CA VAL A 395 -5.89 9.14 16.90
C VAL A 395 -6.47 7.99 16.07
N THR A 396 -7.75 7.68 16.22
CA THR A 396 -8.38 6.52 15.58
C THR A 396 -9.81 6.79 15.13
N ALA A 397 -10.32 6.02 14.18
CA ALA A 397 -11.71 6.06 13.73
C ALA A 397 -12.12 4.72 13.14
N ASP A 398 -13.43 4.52 13.01
CA ASP A 398 -14.00 3.44 12.19
C ASP A 398 -13.56 3.62 10.72
N MET A 399 -13.50 2.51 9.97
CA MET A 399 -13.35 2.60 8.52
C MET A 399 -14.61 3.20 7.87
N PRO A 400 -14.49 4.07 6.84
CA PRO A 400 -15.65 4.62 6.15
C PRO A 400 -16.54 3.53 5.55
N SER A 401 -17.86 3.72 5.60
CA SER A 401 -18.85 2.83 4.98
C SER A 401 -18.54 2.61 3.49
N GLY A 402 -18.53 1.34 3.07
CA GLY A 402 -18.21 0.98 1.69
C GLY A 402 -16.71 0.90 1.37
N SER A 403 -15.82 1.03 2.36
CA SER A 403 -14.41 0.72 2.17
C SER A 403 -14.24 -0.74 1.76
N ALA A 404 -13.61 -0.98 0.59
CA ALA A 404 -13.30 -2.33 0.09
C ALA A 404 -12.15 -3.01 0.86
N SER A 405 -11.61 -2.39 1.91
CA SER A 405 -10.52 -2.93 2.72
C SER A 405 -11.03 -3.92 3.77
N ASN A 406 -10.36 -5.07 3.91
CA ASN A 406 -10.55 -6.02 5.02
C ASN A 406 -9.91 -5.49 6.32
N VAL A 407 -10.17 -4.23 6.67
CA VAL A 407 -9.61 -3.49 7.81
C VAL A 407 -10.77 -3.03 8.66
N ASP A 408 -10.64 -3.17 9.98
CA ASP A 408 -11.66 -2.80 10.95
C ASP A 408 -11.55 -1.33 11.35
N ILE A 409 -10.32 -0.86 11.59
CA ILE A 409 -10.05 0.48 12.15
C ILE A 409 -8.94 1.20 11.39
N GLN A 410 -8.97 2.53 11.48
CA GLN A 410 -7.88 3.39 11.03
C GLN A 410 -7.25 4.12 12.20
N SER A 411 -5.95 4.38 12.12
CA SER A 411 -5.19 5.09 13.14
C SER A 411 -4.15 6.05 12.56
N ARG A 412 -3.75 7.06 13.33
CA ARG A 412 -2.58 7.92 13.13
C ARG A 412 -1.92 8.13 14.50
N PHE A 413 -0.62 8.37 14.52
CA PHE A 413 0.11 8.62 15.76
C PHE A 413 0.95 9.88 15.67
N PHE A 414 0.78 10.78 16.64
CA PHE A 414 1.49 12.06 16.71
C PHE A 414 2.26 12.17 18.03
N GLY A 415 3.59 12.26 17.99
CA GLY A 415 4.45 12.38 19.18
C GLY A 415 5.41 13.56 19.11
N PRO A 416 4.95 14.81 18.86
CA PRO A 416 5.85 15.94 18.65
C PRO A 416 6.73 16.27 19.87
N ARG A 417 6.26 15.98 21.09
CA ARG A 417 7.05 16.12 22.33
C ARG A 417 8.30 15.22 22.35
N VAL A 418 8.24 14.08 21.68
CA VAL A 418 9.36 13.14 21.55
C VAL A 418 10.10 13.29 20.21
N GLY A 419 9.86 14.39 19.50
CA GLY A 419 10.55 14.72 18.25
C GLY A 419 9.98 14.05 17.00
N VAL A 420 8.85 13.33 17.11
CA VAL A 420 8.22 12.63 15.99
C VAL A 420 6.84 13.23 15.74
N ASN A 421 6.76 14.19 14.81
CA ASN A 421 5.48 14.84 14.49
C ASN A 421 4.42 13.82 14.08
N GLU A 422 4.76 12.87 13.21
CA GLU A 422 3.89 11.77 12.81
C GLU A 422 4.70 10.49 12.57
N ASP A 423 4.34 9.41 13.26
CA ASP A 423 5.02 8.11 13.12
C ASP A 423 4.36 7.25 12.03
N PRO A 424 5.11 6.63 11.09
CA PRO A 424 4.56 5.77 10.05
C PRO A 424 3.70 4.61 10.56
N VAL A 425 4.19 3.89 11.57
CA VAL A 425 3.53 2.70 12.14
C VAL A 425 3.97 2.53 13.60
N THR A 426 3.03 2.61 14.53
CA THR A 426 3.31 2.65 15.97
C THR A 426 2.75 1.42 16.68
N GLY A 427 3.53 0.34 16.76
CA GLY A 427 3.09 -0.90 17.41
C GLY A 427 2.61 -0.71 18.85
N SER A 428 3.33 0.09 19.65
CA SER A 428 2.97 0.35 21.05
C SER A 428 1.58 0.99 21.23
N ALA A 429 1.18 1.93 20.36
CA ALA A 429 -0.16 2.51 20.40
C ALA A 429 -1.26 1.46 20.15
N HIS A 430 -0.95 0.41 19.36
CA HIS A 430 -1.88 -0.67 19.07
C HIS A 430 -2.09 -1.63 20.25
N CYS A 431 -1.21 -1.62 21.24
CA CYS A 431 -1.45 -2.31 22.52
C CYS A 431 -2.58 -1.67 23.34
N ALA A 432 -2.90 -0.39 23.08
CA ALA A 432 -4.05 0.30 23.66
C ALA A 432 -5.28 0.30 22.74
N LEU A 433 -5.06 0.49 21.42
CA LEU A 433 -6.15 0.48 20.44
C LEU A 433 -6.83 -0.89 20.34
N GLY A 434 -6.07 -2.00 20.48
CA GLY A 434 -6.61 -3.36 20.44
C GLY A 434 -7.72 -3.61 21.46
N PRO A 435 -7.44 -3.51 22.78
CA PRO A 435 -8.46 -3.63 23.84
C PRO A 435 -9.63 -2.66 23.66
N TYR A 436 -9.33 -1.40 23.35
CA TYR A 436 -10.35 -0.36 23.14
C TYR A 436 -11.35 -0.77 22.06
N TRP A 437 -10.87 -1.11 20.86
CA TRP A 437 -11.73 -1.47 19.73
C TRP A 437 -12.33 -2.86 19.81
N SER A 438 -11.65 -3.82 20.44
CA SER A 438 -12.20 -5.15 20.71
C SER A 438 -13.52 -5.09 21.46
N SER A 439 -13.59 -4.24 22.50
CA SER A 439 -14.81 -4.05 23.28
C SER A 439 -15.97 -3.46 22.45
N LEU A 440 -15.67 -2.51 21.57
CA LEU A 440 -16.64 -1.81 20.73
C LEU A 440 -17.14 -2.69 19.58
N LEU A 441 -16.23 -3.42 18.92
CA LEU A 441 -16.52 -4.25 17.75
C LEU A 441 -16.95 -5.66 18.13
N LYS A 442 -16.77 -6.06 19.39
CA LYS A 442 -16.97 -7.42 19.90
C LYS A 442 -16.16 -8.46 19.12
N LYS A 443 -14.88 -8.14 18.87
CA LYS A 443 -13.94 -8.97 18.10
C LYS A 443 -12.64 -9.20 18.88
N THR A 444 -12.12 -10.42 18.82
CA THR A 444 -10.80 -10.75 19.41
C THR A 444 -9.64 -10.54 18.46
N THR A 445 -9.89 -10.37 17.17
CA THR A 445 -8.89 -9.98 16.16
C THR A 445 -9.32 -8.65 15.54
N ILE A 446 -8.42 -7.66 15.59
CA ILE A 446 -8.63 -6.32 15.02
C ILE A 446 -7.59 -6.09 13.94
N LYS A 447 -8.05 -5.78 12.72
CA LYS A 447 -7.18 -5.39 11.62
C LYS A 447 -7.15 -3.87 11.54
N ALA A 448 -5.98 -3.29 11.79
CA ALA A 448 -5.77 -1.86 11.80
C ALA A 448 -4.93 -1.42 10.60
N LYS A 449 -5.24 -0.23 10.08
CA LYS A 449 -4.36 0.48 9.16
C LYS A 449 -3.95 1.81 9.79
N GLN A 450 -2.65 1.94 10.11
CA GLN A 450 -2.09 3.24 10.47
C GLN A 450 -1.82 4.01 9.18
N PHE A 451 -2.43 5.18 9.05
CA PHE A 451 -2.22 6.06 7.93
C PHE A 451 -1.10 7.05 8.25
N THR A 452 -0.33 7.38 7.23
CA THR A 452 0.41 8.63 7.12
C THR A 452 0.32 9.06 5.66
N PRO A 453 0.54 10.33 5.33
CA PRO A 453 0.47 10.78 3.93
C PRO A 453 1.42 10.01 2.99
N VAL A 454 2.51 9.44 3.54
CA VAL A 454 3.63 8.94 2.75
C VAL A 454 3.80 7.41 2.81
N ARG A 455 3.63 6.76 3.98
CA ARG A 455 3.92 5.32 4.14
C ARG A 455 2.73 4.55 4.70
N GLY A 456 2.45 4.75 5.98
CA GLY A 456 1.46 3.99 6.74
C GLY A 456 1.78 2.49 6.78
N GLY A 457 0.95 1.71 7.44
CA GLY A 457 1.13 0.27 7.53
C GLY A 457 -0.10 -0.45 8.03
N PHE A 458 -0.06 -1.79 7.94
CA PHE A 458 -1.10 -2.66 8.43
C PHE A 458 -0.59 -3.41 9.65
N ILE A 459 -1.44 -3.52 10.67
CA ILE A 459 -1.17 -4.29 11.88
C ILE A 459 -2.40 -5.14 12.15
N THR A 460 -2.19 -6.44 12.38
CA THR A 460 -3.22 -7.31 12.95
C THR A 460 -2.98 -7.41 14.45
N ILE A 461 -4.03 -7.28 15.24
CA ILE A 461 -3.98 -7.31 16.71
C ILE A 461 -4.86 -8.47 17.16
N ASP A 462 -4.27 -9.50 17.73
CA ASP A 462 -5.01 -10.59 18.36
C ASP A 462 -4.99 -10.40 19.87
N LEU A 463 -6.16 -10.32 20.48
CA LEU A 463 -6.32 -10.28 21.93
C LEU A 463 -6.34 -11.70 22.48
N VAL A 464 -5.49 -11.96 23.48
CA VAL A 464 -5.37 -13.26 24.12
C VAL A 464 -6.28 -13.30 25.35
N ALA A 465 -7.43 -13.96 25.22
CA ALA A 465 -8.45 -14.01 26.26
C ALA A 465 -8.03 -14.75 27.55
N ALA A 466 -6.97 -15.57 27.50
CA ALA A 466 -6.48 -16.34 28.64
C ALA A 466 -5.30 -15.63 29.33
N GLY A 467 -5.39 -15.41 30.64
CA GLY A 467 -4.29 -14.87 31.46
C GLY A 467 -4.35 -13.35 31.68
N PRO A 468 -3.21 -12.68 31.94
CA PRO A 468 -3.15 -11.32 32.49
C PRO A 468 -3.40 -10.18 31.46
N GLY A 469 -4.13 -10.42 30.38
CA GLY A 469 -4.38 -9.45 29.30
C GLY A 469 -3.15 -9.24 28.41
N ARG A 470 -3.14 -9.86 27.22
CA ARG A 470 -2.02 -9.78 26.26
C ARG A 470 -2.53 -9.57 24.84
N VAL A 471 -1.73 -8.86 24.06
CA VAL A 471 -1.96 -8.64 22.62
C VAL A 471 -0.80 -9.22 21.81
N ILE A 472 -1.14 -9.95 20.76
CA ILE A 472 -0.20 -10.36 19.73
C ILE A 472 -0.33 -9.39 18.57
N LEU A 473 0.72 -8.60 18.34
CA LEU A 473 0.82 -7.73 17.17
C LEU A 473 1.44 -8.52 16.03
N LYS A 474 0.77 -8.56 14.88
CA LYS A 474 1.27 -9.21 13.66
C LYS A 474 1.53 -8.18 12.58
N GLY A 475 2.69 -8.27 11.95
CA GLY A 475 3.07 -7.43 10.82
C GLY A 475 3.89 -8.19 9.79
N GLU A 476 3.86 -7.69 8.56
CA GLU A 476 4.70 -8.16 7.47
C GLU A 476 6.02 -7.37 7.43
N GLY A 477 7.06 -7.99 6.87
CA GLY A 477 8.33 -7.32 6.56
C GLY A 477 8.65 -7.39 5.07
N VAL A 478 9.53 -6.51 4.62
CA VAL A 478 10.11 -6.56 3.27
C VAL A 478 11.55 -6.05 3.34
N ILE A 479 12.48 -6.79 2.72
CA ILE A 479 13.86 -6.32 2.58
C ILE A 479 13.96 -5.40 1.37
N ILE A 480 14.39 -4.16 1.62
CA ILE A 480 14.55 -3.13 0.58
C ILE A 480 16.00 -3.01 0.10
N LEU A 481 16.96 -3.27 0.98
CA LEU A 481 18.39 -3.12 0.73
C LEU A 481 19.18 -4.09 1.62
N ARG A 482 20.21 -4.71 1.06
CA ARG A 482 21.21 -5.50 1.79
C ARG A 482 22.59 -4.94 1.50
N GLY A 483 23.48 -5.00 2.47
CA GLY A 483 24.85 -4.50 2.34
C GLY A 483 25.77 -5.05 3.43
N LYS A 484 27.02 -4.61 3.41
CA LYS A 484 28.04 -4.97 4.40
C LYS A 484 28.73 -3.70 4.89
N LEU A 485 28.82 -3.53 6.21
CA LEU A 485 29.59 -2.43 6.80
C LEU A 485 31.09 -2.68 6.61
N THR A 486 31.83 -1.61 6.34
CA THR A 486 33.29 -1.63 6.18
C THR A 486 34.04 -1.66 7.52
N SER A 487 33.35 -1.47 8.63
CA SER A 487 33.88 -1.58 9.99
C SER A 487 32.99 -2.47 10.87
N SER A 488 33.54 -2.90 11.99
CA SER A 488 32.89 -3.68 13.06
C SER A 488 33.45 -3.17 14.39
N PRO A 489 32.71 -3.29 15.52
CA PRO A 489 33.20 -2.92 16.85
C PRO A 489 34.62 -3.34 17.19
#